data_AF-A0A6I3EXQ2-F1
#
_entry.id   AF-A0A6I3EXQ2-F1
#
_cell.length_a   1.000
_cell.length_b   1.000
_cell.length_c   1.000
_cell.angle_alpha   90.00
_cell.angle_beta   90.00
_cell.angle_gamma   90.00
#
_symmetry.space_group_name_H-M   'P 1'
#
loop_
_entity.id
_entity.type
_entity.pdbx_description
1 polymer ?
#
loop_
_entity_poly.entity_id
_entity_poly.type
_entity_poly.pdbx_seq_one_letter_code
_entity_poly.pdbx_strand_id
1 'polypeptide(L)' 'MTISIGSRVKVRRDPDFGPGPWPAEPTATVIGPPQVVEGRNGALTTYWVEFDEPQTDADGDGPYATSQVLEKYLELEGA' A
#
# COMPACT_ATOMS: atom_id res chain seq x y z
N MET A 1 -2.25 16.43 -3.16
CA MET A 1 -0.93 16.25 -2.53
C MET A 1 -0.29 15.01 -3.15
N THR A 2 1.04 14.97 -3.29
CA THR A 2 1.78 13.87 -3.94
C THR A 2 2.32 12.92 -2.87
N ILE A 3 2.23 11.61 -3.09
CA ILE A 3 2.83 10.60 -2.20
C ILE A 3 4.36 10.59 -2.40
N SER A 4 5.11 10.77 -1.31
CA SER A 4 6.58 10.75 -1.30
C SER A 4 7.11 9.99 -0.08
N ILE A 5 8.42 9.75 -0.04
CA ILE A 5 9.08 9.18 1.14
C ILE A 5 8.73 10.01 2.39
N GLY A 6 8.38 9.34 3.48
CA GLY A 6 7.93 9.94 4.74
C GLY A 6 6.44 10.29 4.79
N SER A 7 5.70 10.20 3.68
CA SER A 7 4.25 10.37 3.70
C SER A 7 3.57 9.31 4.57
N ARG A 8 2.61 9.74 5.37
CA ARG A 8 1.70 8.88 6.13
C ARG A 8 0.53 8.49 5.25
N VAL A 9 0.24 7.20 5.19
CA VAL A 9 -0.79 6.66 4.32
C VAL A 9 -1.62 5.61 5.03
N LYS A 10 -2.91 5.54 4.70
CA LYS A 10 -3.78 4.41 4.99
C LYS A 10 -3.87 3.52 3.75
N VAL A 11 -3.64 2.22 3.93
CA VAL A 11 -3.89 1.22 2.88
C VAL A 11 -5.37 0.89 2.87
N ARG A 12 -6.05 1.14 1.76
CA ARG A 12 -7.50 0.90 1.61
C ARG A 12 -7.76 -0.45 0.96
N ARG A 13 -8.96 -0.99 1.21
CA ARG A 13 -9.50 -2.15 0.47
C ARG A 13 -9.71 -1.82 -1.00
N ASP A 14 -9.76 -2.86 -1.84
CA ASP A 14 -10.19 -2.72 -3.23
C ASP A 14 -11.74 -2.65 -3.30
N PRO A 15 -12.33 -1.52 -3.69
CA PRO A 15 -13.79 -1.40 -3.73
C PRO A 15 -14.45 -2.33 -4.76
N ASP A 16 -13.71 -2.78 -5.78
CA ASP A 16 -14.22 -3.55 -6.92
C ASP A 16 -13.96 -5.06 -6.78
N PHE A 17 -12.90 -5.46 -6.07
CA PHE A 17 -12.42 -6.86 -6.05
C PHE A 17 -12.28 -7.48 -4.64
N GLY A 18 -12.75 -6.81 -3.58
CA GLY A 18 -12.79 -7.34 -2.22
C GLY A 18 -11.81 -6.65 -1.27
N PRO A 19 -11.45 -7.23 -0.11
CA PRO A 19 -10.66 -6.51 0.88
C PRO A 19 -9.24 -6.11 0.41
N GLY A 20 -8.82 -6.53 -0.79
CA GLY A 20 -7.44 -6.41 -1.23
C GLY A 20 -6.50 -7.28 -0.37
N PRO A 21 -5.18 -7.20 -0.59
CA PRO A 21 -4.23 -8.00 0.17
C PRO A 21 -4.18 -7.62 1.66
N TRP A 22 -4.64 -6.42 2.04
CA TRP A 22 -4.52 -5.89 3.41
C TRP A 22 -5.90 -5.62 4.02
N PRO A 23 -6.60 -6.66 4.52
CA PRO A 23 -7.99 -6.54 4.99
C PRO A 23 -8.15 -5.63 6.21
N ALA A 24 -7.10 -5.45 7.01
CA ALA A 24 -7.07 -4.61 8.20
C ALA A 24 -7.01 -3.10 7.90
N GLU A 25 -6.82 -2.72 6.63
CA GLU A 25 -6.60 -1.34 6.19
C GLU A 25 -5.53 -0.58 7.01
N PRO A 26 -4.30 -1.12 7.09
CA PRO A 26 -3.28 -0.61 8.00
C PRO A 26 -2.82 0.80 7.62
N THR A 27 -2.42 1.55 8.63
CA THR A 27 -1.66 2.78 8.46
C THR A 27 -0.17 2.47 8.32
N ALA A 28 0.53 3.22 7.48
CA ALA A 28 1.93 3.00 7.13
C ALA A 28 2.68 4.30 6.79
N THR A 29 4.02 4.22 6.80
CA THR A 29 4.92 5.25 6.27
C THR A 29 5.49 4.80 4.93
N VAL A 30 5.50 5.69 3.94
CA VAL A 30 6.20 5.44 2.68
C VAL A 30 7.72 5.51 2.90
N ILE A 31 8.43 4.43 2.61
CA ILE A 31 9.88 4.30 2.86
C ILE A 31 10.73 4.28 1.59
N GLY A 32 10.10 4.29 0.42
CA GLY A 32 10.79 4.25 -0.88
C GLY A 32 10.19 5.21 -1.92
N PRO A 33 10.95 5.54 -2.97
CA PRO A 33 10.41 6.31 -4.10
C PRO A 33 9.34 5.50 -4.86
N PRO A 34 8.46 6.17 -5.65
CA PRO A 34 7.55 5.46 -6.53
C PRO A 34 8.30 4.53 -7.47
N GLN A 35 7.78 3.32 -7.66
CA GLN A 35 8.26 2.36 -8.64
C GLN A 35 7.19 2.12 -9.68
N VAL A 36 7.55 2.20 -10.96
CA VAL A 36 6.64 1.92 -12.06
C VAL A 36 6.91 0.51 -12.56
N VAL A 37 5.86 -0.31 -12.60
CA VAL A 37 5.87 -1.67 -13.13
C VAL A 37 5.06 -1.69 -14.42
N GLU A 38 5.70 -2.03 -15.52
CA GLU A 38 5.03 -2.17 -16.81
C GLU A 38 4.22 -3.47 -16.85
N GLY A 39 2.92 -3.35 -17.07
CA GLY A 39 2.00 -4.47 -17.20
C GLY A 39 1.38 -4.53 -18.60
N ARG A 40 0.80 -5.70 -18.92
CA ARG A 40 0.05 -5.89 -20.19
C ARG A 40 -1.08 -4.86 -20.39
N ASN A 41 -1.63 -4.34 -19.30
CA ASN A 41 -2.74 -3.39 -19.29
C ASN A 41 -2.29 -1.95 -18.98
N GLY A 42 -0.99 -1.67 -19.15
CA GLY A 42 -0.38 -0.38 -18.84
C GLY A 42 0.49 -0.42 -17.58
N ALA A 43 1.16 0.71 -17.35
CA ALA A 43 2.03 0.92 -16.22
C ALA A 43 1.25 1.06 -14.91
N LEU A 44 1.77 0.45 -13.85
CA LEU A 44 1.26 0.56 -12.48
C LEU A 44 2.31 1.19 -11.58
N THR A 45 1.90 2.18 -10.78
CA THR A 45 2.77 2.77 -9.75
C THR A 45 2.59 2.04 -8.42
N THR A 46 3.70 1.66 -7.80
CA THR A 46 3.75 1.08 -6.45
C THR A 46 4.68 1.87 -5.54
N TYR A 47 4.47 1.73 -4.24
CA TYR A 47 5.31 2.29 -3.19
C TYR A 47 5.66 1.22 -2.17
N TRP A 48 6.90 1.24 -1.68
CA TRP A 48 7.26 0.50 -0.48
C TRP A 48 6.79 1.27 0.76
N VAL A 49 6.10 0.56 1.64
CA VAL A 49 5.59 1.10 2.91
C VAL A 49 6.06 0.24 4.08
N GLU A 50 6.25 0.88 5.22
CA GLU A 50 6.43 0.23 6.53
C GLU A 50 5.15 0.44 7.34
N PHE A 51 4.51 -0.65 7.76
CA PHE A 51 3.30 -0.61 8.57
C PHE A 51 3.64 -0.19 10.00
N ASP A 52 2.70 0.50 10.67
CA ASP A 52 2.88 0.87 12.08
C ASP A 52 2.99 -0.35 13.00
N GLU A 53 2.23 -1.40 12.66
CA GLU A 53 2.27 -2.71 13.28
C GLU A 53 2.42 -3.77 12.19
N PRO A 54 3.19 -4.85 12.40
CA PRO A 54 3.29 -5.94 11.44
C PRO A 54 1.92 -6.53 11.05
N GLN A 55 1.67 -6.74 9.76
CA GLN A 55 0.35 -7.11 9.23
C GLN A 55 0.30 -8.52 8.66
N THR A 56 -0.84 -9.17 8.81
CA THR A 56 -1.20 -10.40 8.09
C THR A 56 -1.99 -10.03 6.84
N ASP A 57 -1.70 -10.69 5.72
CA ASP A 57 -2.44 -10.47 4.49
C ASP A 57 -3.78 -11.22 4.45
N ALA A 58 -4.49 -11.11 3.32
CA ALA A 58 -5.79 -11.75 3.12
C ALA A 58 -5.75 -13.28 3.08
N ASP A 59 -4.59 -13.88 2.78
CA ASP A 59 -4.39 -15.33 2.76
C ASP A 59 -4.00 -15.88 4.14
N GLY A 60 -3.74 -14.98 5.11
CA GLY A 60 -3.32 -15.35 6.46
C GLY A 60 -1.81 -15.40 6.64
N ASP A 61 -1.03 -14.97 5.64
CA ASP A 61 0.43 -14.97 5.68
C ASP A 61 0.98 -13.71 6.36
N GLY A 62 2.14 -13.83 7.01
CA GLY A 62 2.81 -12.76 7.75
C GLY A 62 3.31 -13.20 9.14
N PRO A 63 3.50 -12.26 10.09
CA PRO A 63 3.23 -10.83 9.95
C PRO A 63 4.37 -10.08 9.24
N TYR A 64 4.02 -9.26 8.25
CA TYR A 64 4.94 -8.46 7.46
C TYR A 64 5.10 -7.08 8.07
N ALA A 65 6.33 -6.63 8.27
CA ALA A 65 6.60 -5.25 8.69
C ALA A 65 6.51 -4.25 7.52
N THR A 66 6.79 -4.71 6.30
CA THR A 66 6.81 -3.88 5.11
C THR A 66 6.14 -4.58 3.93
N SER A 67 5.65 -3.80 2.98
CA SER A 67 5.14 -4.33 1.72
C SER A 67 5.25 -3.31 0.59
N GLN A 68 5.17 -3.81 -0.64
CA GLN A 68 4.95 -2.99 -1.81
C GLN A 68 3.45 -2.92 -2.10
N VAL A 69 2.90 -1.70 -2.16
CA VAL A 69 1.47 -1.45 -2.33
C VAL A 69 1.25 -0.57 -3.56
N LEU A 70 0.21 -0.89 -4.35
CA LEU A 70 -0.19 -0.07 -5.49
C LEU A 70 -0.71 1.31 -5.04
N GLU A 71 -0.31 2.36 -5.75
CA GLU A 71 -0.67 3.75 -5.44
C GLU A 71 -2.19 3.94 -5.27
N LYS A 72 -3.00 3.28 -6.11
CA LYS A 72 -4.47 3.38 -6.06
C LYS A 72 -5.10 2.90 -4.74
N TYR A 73 -4.36 2.12 -3.93
CA TYR A 73 -4.81 1.67 -2.61
C TYR A 73 -4.22 2.51 -1.47
N LEU A 74 -3.40 3.53 -1.76
CA LEU A 74 -2.83 4.40 -0.76
C LEU A 74 -3.63 5.71 -0.68
N GLU A 75 -4.10 6.04 0.51
CA GLU A 75 -4.66 7.34 0.85
C GLU A 75 -3.70 8.10 1.74
N LEU A 76 -3.38 9.35 1.41
CA LEU A 76 -2.64 10.23 2.31
C LEU A 76 -3.46 10.57 3.56
N GLU A 77 -2.87 10.38 4.74
CA GLU A 77 -3.48 10.84 5.98
C GLU A 77 -3.20 12.33 6.21
N GLY A 78 -4.23 13.09 6.58
CA GLY A 78 -4.10 14.52 6.91
C GLY A 78 -4.18 15.49 5.72
N ALA A 79 -4.83 15.09 4.62
CA ALA A 79 -5.21 15.97 3.51
C ALA A 79 -6.39 16.90 3.86
#